data_AF-X1HNE6-F1
#
_entry.id   AF-X1HNE6-F1
#
_cell.length_a   1.000
_cell.length_b   1.000
_cell.length_c   1.000
_cell.angle_alpha   90.00
_cell.angle_beta   90.00
_cell.angle_gamma   90.00
#
_symmetry.space_group_name_H-M   'P 1'
#
loop_
_entity.id
_entity.type
_entity.pdbx_description
1 polymer ?
#
loop_
_entity_poly.entity_id
_entity_poly.type
_entity_poly.pdbx_seq_one_letter_code
_entity_poly.pdbx_strand_id
1 'polypeptide(L)'
;DIIRISIPDNESLKAFKKIKKLSPIPIVADIHFNYKLAIGAILAGADCIRINPGNIGGKERIIKIANASKKASIPIRVGVNVGSIKKETLDKFKGNIVDSLVASALETVDILEKSGFYKIKISAKASNVTETVLTYRKLSKLTDYPLHIGITEAGPLELGTIKSSIAVGSLLLDDVGDTIRISLTASPVKEVIVGRNILKSLGLLKEGIDIISCPTCARCDIDLIKLVKEFEKRTKDIKKYLKVAIMGCVVNGPGEAKQADIGIAAGKGEGVLFKKGEIIKKLSEEDL
;
A
#
# COMPACT_ATOMS: atom_id res chain seq x y z
N ASP A 1 -5.04 3.53 9.06
CA ASP A 1 -4.12 4.68 8.93
C ASP A 1 -4.77 5.86 8.24
N ILE A 2 -5.11 5.77 6.94
CA ILE A 2 -5.73 6.86 6.18
C ILE A 2 -6.79 6.27 5.24
N ILE A 3 -7.95 6.92 5.10
CA ILE A 3 -8.95 6.56 4.09
C ILE A 3 -9.05 7.65 3.03
N ARG A 4 -9.43 7.26 1.80
CA ARG A 4 -9.71 8.19 0.71
C ARG A 4 -11.15 8.03 0.25
N ILE A 5 -11.86 9.14 0.12
CA ILE A 5 -13.27 9.17 -0.33
C ILE A 5 -13.38 10.07 -1.56
N SER A 6 -14.07 9.57 -2.59
CA SER A 6 -14.35 10.33 -3.80
C SER A 6 -15.49 11.32 -3.57
N ILE A 7 -15.36 12.53 -4.11
CA ILE A 7 -16.39 13.58 -4.05
C ILE A 7 -16.70 14.04 -5.48
N PRO A 8 -17.54 13.30 -6.24
CA PRO A 8 -17.87 13.65 -7.62
C PRO A 8 -18.80 14.86 -7.73
N ASP A 9 -19.63 15.13 -6.71
CA ASP A 9 -20.69 16.14 -6.75
C ASP A 9 -20.97 16.78 -5.38
N ASN A 10 -21.91 17.72 -5.34
CA ASN A 10 -22.30 18.44 -4.13
C ASN A 10 -23.04 17.56 -3.10
N GLU A 11 -23.78 16.54 -3.54
CA GLU A 11 -24.45 15.58 -2.64
C GLU A 11 -23.41 14.78 -1.87
N SER A 12 -22.39 14.28 -2.57
CA SER A 12 -21.22 13.60 -2.02
C SER A 12 -20.46 14.51 -1.06
N LEU A 13 -20.36 15.81 -1.35
CA LEU A 13 -19.73 16.77 -0.43
C LEU A 13 -20.52 16.94 0.88
N LYS A 14 -21.87 16.99 0.81
CA LYS A 14 -22.72 17.02 2.00
C LYS A 14 -22.54 15.76 2.84
N ALA A 15 -22.49 14.59 2.20
CA ALA A 15 -22.24 13.31 2.86
C ALA A 15 -20.84 13.26 3.50
N PHE A 16 -19.82 13.70 2.76
CA PHE A 16 -18.44 13.79 3.24
C PHE A 16 -18.33 14.60 4.54
N LYS A 17 -19.01 15.75 4.63
CA LYS A 17 -19.04 16.58 5.84
C LYS A 17 -19.58 15.83 7.06
N LYS A 18 -20.61 14.98 6.88
CA LYS A 18 -21.16 14.15 7.96
C LYS A 18 -20.17 13.05 8.35
N ILE A 19 -19.61 12.34 7.38
CA ILE A 19 -18.63 11.26 7.59
C ILE A 19 -17.40 11.78 8.32
N LYS A 20 -16.84 12.91 7.88
CA LYS A 20 -15.62 13.48 8.45
C LYS A 20 -15.76 13.83 9.94
N LYS A 21 -16.94 14.30 10.37
CA LYS A 21 -17.21 14.58 11.80
C LYS A 21 -17.17 13.34 12.69
N LEU A 22 -17.50 12.17 12.14
CA LEU A 22 -17.59 10.91 12.88
C LEU A 22 -16.33 10.05 12.73
N SER A 23 -15.46 10.38 11.78
CA SER A 23 -14.37 9.48 11.41
C SER A 23 -13.21 9.56 12.40
N PRO A 24 -12.78 8.42 12.98
CA PRO A 24 -11.59 8.37 13.83
C PRO A 24 -10.28 8.37 13.03
N ILE A 25 -10.36 8.30 11.69
CA ILE A 25 -9.20 8.20 10.81
C ILE A 25 -9.13 9.42 9.87
N PRO A 26 -7.93 9.90 9.51
CA PRO A 26 -7.77 10.94 8.51
C PRO A 26 -8.38 10.55 7.16
N ILE A 27 -9.10 11.49 6.54
CA ILE A 27 -9.78 11.33 5.26
C ILE A 27 -9.15 12.25 4.20
N VAL A 28 -8.66 11.63 3.14
CA VAL A 28 -8.27 12.31 1.89
C VAL A 28 -9.49 12.47 1.00
N ALA A 29 -9.83 13.70 0.61
CA ALA A 29 -10.85 13.97 -0.40
C ALA A 29 -10.26 13.81 -1.81
N ASP A 30 -10.84 12.93 -2.62
CA ASP A 30 -10.43 12.73 -4.02
C ASP A 30 -11.29 13.57 -4.96
N ILE A 31 -10.65 14.52 -5.64
CA ILE A 31 -11.30 15.49 -6.52
C ILE A 31 -10.77 15.31 -7.95
N HIS A 32 -11.69 15.05 -8.88
CA HIS A 32 -11.33 14.84 -10.28
C HIS A 32 -11.37 16.14 -11.10
N PHE A 33 -12.50 16.86 -11.13
CA PHE A 33 -12.70 17.92 -12.13
C PHE A 33 -12.96 19.31 -11.53
N ASN A 34 -13.74 19.38 -10.45
CA ASN A 34 -14.29 20.65 -9.98
C ASN A 34 -13.51 21.22 -8.78
N TYR A 35 -12.73 22.28 -9.02
CA TYR A 35 -11.98 22.96 -7.97
C TYR A 35 -12.88 23.52 -6.84
N LYS A 36 -14.15 23.83 -7.11
CA LYS A 36 -15.10 24.27 -6.09
C LYS A 36 -15.42 23.14 -5.10
N LEU A 37 -15.47 21.89 -5.57
CA LEU A 37 -15.63 20.72 -4.67
C LEU A 37 -14.38 20.52 -3.81
N ALA A 38 -13.18 20.77 -4.35
CA ALA A 38 -11.95 20.76 -3.56
C ALA A 38 -12.02 21.79 -2.42
N ILE A 39 -12.35 23.05 -2.73
CA ILE A 39 -12.50 24.09 -1.70
C ILE A 39 -13.60 23.72 -0.70
N GLY A 40 -14.73 23.21 -1.18
CA GLY A 40 -15.82 22.74 -0.33
C GLY A 40 -15.39 21.62 0.63
N ALA A 41 -14.58 20.66 0.15
CA ALA A 41 -14.05 19.56 0.96
C ALA A 41 -13.08 20.06 2.04
N ILE A 42 -12.25 21.06 1.72
CA ILE A 42 -11.38 21.74 2.69
C ILE A 42 -12.23 22.36 3.80
N LEU A 43 -13.27 23.13 3.44
CA LEU A 43 -14.18 23.76 4.40
C LEU A 43 -15.01 22.74 5.19
N ALA A 44 -15.23 21.55 4.63
CA ALA A 44 -15.88 20.43 5.31
C ALA A 44 -14.95 19.67 6.28
N GLY A 45 -13.67 20.04 6.35
CA GLY A 45 -12.70 19.48 7.29
C GLY A 45 -11.89 18.31 6.74
N ALA A 46 -11.70 18.19 5.41
CA ALA A 46 -10.81 17.17 4.84
C ALA A 46 -9.39 17.29 5.41
N ASP A 47 -8.73 16.16 5.68
CA ASP A 47 -7.36 16.15 6.23
C ASP A 47 -6.29 16.24 5.13
N CYS A 48 -6.67 16.01 3.88
CA CYS A 48 -5.82 16.16 2.71
C CYS A 48 -6.70 16.22 1.45
N ILE A 49 -6.28 16.97 0.43
CA ILE A 49 -6.93 16.96 -0.88
C ILE A 49 -6.05 16.21 -1.87
N ARG A 50 -6.60 15.26 -2.62
CA ARG A 50 -5.96 14.77 -3.84
C ARG A 50 -6.55 15.49 -5.05
N ILE A 51 -5.67 16.04 -5.86
CA ILE A 51 -6.01 16.63 -7.15
C ILE A 51 -5.36 15.85 -8.28
N ASN A 52 -6.01 15.86 -9.45
CA ASN A 52 -5.39 15.46 -10.70
C ASN A 52 -5.21 16.70 -11.59
N PRO A 53 -3.96 17.10 -11.89
CA PRO A 53 -3.70 18.32 -12.67
C PRO A 53 -4.28 18.26 -14.08
N GLY A 54 -4.34 17.08 -14.71
CA GLY A 54 -4.91 16.92 -16.06
C GLY A 54 -6.40 17.27 -16.13
N ASN A 55 -7.13 17.16 -15.02
CA ASN A 55 -8.59 17.24 -14.99
C ASN A 55 -9.13 18.49 -14.28
N ILE A 56 -8.34 19.11 -13.38
CA ILE A 56 -8.80 20.25 -12.57
C ILE A 56 -9.00 21.54 -13.39
N GLY A 57 -8.36 21.63 -14.56
CA GLY A 57 -8.57 22.68 -15.55
C GLY A 57 -7.76 23.96 -15.34
N GLY A 58 -6.45 23.82 -15.10
CA GLY A 58 -5.47 24.91 -15.27
C GLY A 58 -4.85 25.46 -13.98
N LYS A 59 -3.76 26.24 -14.18
CA LYS A 59 -2.89 26.78 -13.12
C LYS A 59 -3.64 27.63 -12.09
N GLU A 60 -4.53 28.52 -12.53
CA GLU A 60 -5.28 29.41 -11.62
C GLU A 60 -6.14 28.63 -10.62
N ARG A 61 -6.74 27.52 -11.05
CA ARG A 61 -7.58 26.68 -10.18
C ARG A 61 -6.74 25.93 -9.18
N ILE A 62 -5.56 25.44 -9.57
CA ILE A 62 -4.59 24.83 -8.67
C ILE A 62 -4.16 25.83 -7.59
N ILE A 63 -3.84 27.07 -7.96
CA ILE A 63 -3.47 28.15 -7.02
C ILE A 63 -4.61 28.44 -6.04
N LYS A 64 -5.86 28.49 -6.49
CA LYS A 64 -7.03 28.68 -5.61
C LYS A 64 -7.15 27.56 -4.58
N ILE A 65 -6.93 26.31 -4.98
CA ILE A 65 -6.91 25.16 -4.06
C ILE A 65 -5.74 25.27 -3.09
N ALA A 66 -4.53 25.59 -3.58
CA ALA A 66 -3.34 25.76 -2.75
C ALA A 66 -3.54 26.81 -1.66
N ASN A 67 -4.13 27.96 -2.00
CA ASN A 67 -4.45 29.02 -1.03
C ASN A 67 -5.47 28.56 0.02
N ALA A 68 -6.51 27.82 -0.38
CA ALA A 68 -7.48 27.27 0.56
C ALA A 68 -6.83 26.22 1.48
N SER A 69 -6.02 25.31 0.94
CA SER A 69 -5.29 24.30 1.70
C SER A 69 -4.27 24.92 2.66
N LYS A 70 -3.59 25.99 2.25
CA LYS A 70 -2.66 26.76 3.09
C LYS A 70 -3.37 27.35 4.29
N LYS A 71 -4.52 28.01 4.08
CA LYS A 71 -5.35 28.56 5.17
C LYS A 71 -5.84 27.49 6.14
N ALA A 72 -6.21 26.32 5.63
CA ALA A 72 -6.64 25.18 6.44
C ALA A 72 -5.48 24.35 7.02
N SER A 73 -4.22 24.66 6.67
CA SER A 73 -3.02 23.93 7.08
C SER A 73 -2.96 22.45 6.68
N ILE A 74 -3.69 22.03 5.64
CA ILE A 74 -3.74 20.63 5.19
C ILE A 74 -2.88 20.38 3.93
N PRO A 75 -2.33 19.17 3.77
CA PRO A 75 -1.52 18.81 2.60
C PRO A 75 -2.35 18.59 1.33
N ILE A 76 -1.68 18.71 0.18
CA ILE A 76 -2.20 18.34 -1.15
C ILE A 76 -1.42 17.13 -1.67
N ARG A 77 -2.13 16.12 -2.15
CA ARG A 77 -1.56 15.06 -2.98
C ARG A 77 -1.72 15.39 -4.46
N VAL A 78 -0.62 15.60 -5.16
CA VAL A 78 -0.56 15.68 -6.62
C VAL A 78 -0.61 14.26 -7.17
N GLY A 79 -1.70 13.89 -7.85
CA GLY A 79 -1.90 12.54 -8.36
C GLY A 79 -2.10 12.48 -9.86
N VAL A 80 -1.04 12.12 -10.59
CA VAL A 80 -1.05 11.94 -12.04
C VAL A 80 -1.21 10.47 -12.39
N ASN A 81 -2.04 10.19 -13.39
CA ASN A 81 -2.19 8.85 -13.98
C ASN A 81 -1.96 8.93 -15.49
N VAL A 82 -1.65 7.79 -16.12
CA VAL A 82 -1.44 7.70 -17.59
C VAL A 82 -2.61 8.31 -18.37
N GLY A 83 -3.85 7.98 -18.01
CA GLY A 83 -5.04 8.51 -18.69
C GLY A 83 -5.30 10.02 -18.51
N SER A 84 -4.49 10.73 -17.72
CA SER A 84 -4.60 12.18 -17.50
C SER A 84 -3.38 12.97 -18.01
N ILE A 85 -2.45 12.30 -18.69
CA ILE A 85 -1.31 12.97 -19.33
C ILE A 85 -1.84 13.82 -20.48
N LYS A 86 -1.44 15.10 -20.53
CA LYS A 86 -1.76 15.99 -21.65
C LYS A 86 -1.05 15.49 -22.91
N LYS A 87 -1.72 15.54 -24.07
CA LYS A 87 -1.14 15.14 -25.37
C LYS A 87 0.19 15.85 -25.65
N GLU A 88 0.26 17.15 -25.38
CA GLU A 88 1.47 17.97 -25.52
C GLU A 88 2.66 17.43 -24.71
N THR A 89 2.42 16.96 -23.49
CA THR A 89 3.46 16.36 -22.64
C THR A 89 3.93 15.04 -23.25
N LEU A 90 3.00 14.21 -23.71
CA LEU A 90 3.34 12.93 -24.34
C LEU A 90 4.15 13.13 -25.62
N ASP A 91 3.74 14.08 -26.47
CA ASP A 91 4.42 14.44 -27.71
C ASP A 91 5.84 14.98 -27.44
N LYS A 92 6.00 15.83 -26.41
CA LYS A 92 7.31 16.35 -25.98
C LYS A 92 8.30 15.24 -25.63
N PHE A 93 7.82 14.13 -25.04
CA PHE A 93 8.64 12.98 -24.69
C PHE A 93 8.54 11.84 -25.71
N LYS A 94 8.06 12.10 -26.93
CA LYS A 94 7.97 11.13 -28.03
C LYS A 94 7.25 9.84 -27.62
N GLY A 95 6.20 9.94 -26.82
CA GLY A 95 5.42 8.79 -26.34
C GLY A 95 5.99 8.10 -25.10
N ASN A 96 7.10 8.57 -24.52
CA ASN A 96 7.65 7.98 -23.30
C ASN A 96 6.74 8.29 -22.10
N ILE A 97 6.04 7.25 -21.61
CA ILE A 97 5.09 7.33 -20.51
C ILE A 97 5.76 7.70 -19.19
N VAL A 98 6.92 7.11 -18.89
CA VAL A 98 7.67 7.35 -17.64
C VAL A 98 8.02 8.83 -17.54
N ASP A 99 8.66 9.39 -18.57
CA ASP A 99 9.08 10.78 -18.58
C ASP A 99 7.90 11.75 -18.54
N SER A 100 6.80 11.40 -19.23
CA SER A 100 5.58 12.18 -19.26
C SER A 100 4.88 12.24 -17.90
N LEU A 101 4.81 11.11 -17.19
CA LEU A 101 4.26 11.04 -15.83
C LEU A 101 5.07 11.88 -14.84
N VAL A 102 6.39 11.71 -14.86
CA VAL A 102 7.31 12.46 -13.99
C VAL A 102 7.18 13.96 -14.26
N ALA A 103 7.24 14.38 -15.53
CA ALA A 103 7.15 15.78 -15.90
C ALA A 103 5.80 16.40 -15.51
N SER A 104 4.69 15.69 -15.73
CA SER A 104 3.36 16.19 -15.37
C SER A 104 3.19 16.37 -13.85
N ALA A 105 3.75 15.45 -13.06
CA ALA A 105 3.74 15.57 -11.61
C ALA A 105 4.57 16.80 -11.16
N LEU A 106 5.80 16.92 -11.65
CA LEU A 106 6.71 18.01 -11.27
C LEU A 106 6.25 19.39 -11.78
N GLU A 107 5.60 19.49 -12.94
CA GLU A 107 4.97 20.74 -13.41
C GLU A 107 3.95 21.26 -12.41
N THR A 108 3.15 20.34 -11.84
CA THR A 108 2.14 20.70 -10.84
C THR A 108 2.76 21.09 -9.51
N VAL A 109 3.83 20.39 -9.10
CA VAL A 109 4.61 20.73 -7.92
C VAL A 109 5.19 22.14 -8.06
N ASP A 110 5.83 22.46 -9.19
CA ASP A 110 6.37 23.80 -9.48
C ASP A 110 5.29 24.89 -9.40
N ILE A 111 4.08 24.63 -9.89
CA ILE A 111 2.94 25.56 -9.73
C ILE A 111 2.61 25.80 -8.26
N LEU A 112 2.57 24.75 -7.44
CA LEU A 112 2.28 24.84 -6.01
C LEU A 112 3.40 25.58 -5.25
N GLU A 113 4.65 25.28 -5.56
CA GLU A 113 5.82 25.92 -4.95
C GLU A 113 5.89 27.40 -5.30
N LYS A 114 5.64 27.78 -6.56
CA LYS A 114 5.54 29.19 -6.99
C LYS A 114 4.38 29.93 -6.34
N SER A 115 3.38 29.21 -5.83
CA SER A 115 2.30 29.79 -5.01
C SER A 115 2.64 29.83 -3.50
N GLY A 116 3.84 29.39 -3.11
CA GLY A 116 4.30 29.32 -1.73
C GLY A 116 3.61 28.23 -0.92
N PHE A 117 3.24 27.11 -1.54
CA PHE A 117 2.65 25.93 -0.90
C PHE A 117 3.60 24.73 -1.01
N TYR A 118 3.98 24.15 0.14
CA TYR A 118 5.00 23.10 0.22
C TYR A 118 4.54 21.84 0.98
N LYS A 119 3.30 21.78 1.47
CA LYS A 119 2.74 20.57 2.12
C LYS A 119 2.25 19.59 1.05
N ILE A 120 3.18 19.04 0.28
CA ILE A 120 2.89 18.25 -0.92
C ILE A 120 3.28 16.79 -0.70
N LYS A 121 2.49 15.88 -1.27
CA LYS A 121 2.90 14.50 -1.56
C LYS A 121 2.55 14.13 -2.99
N ILE A 122 3.29 13.24 -3.61
CA ILE A 122 3.21 12.98 -5.04
C ILE A 122 2.81 11.53 -5.31
N SER A 123 2.00 11.30 -6.33
CA SER A 123 1.79 9.99 -6.91
C SER A 123 1.73 10.10 -8.43
N ALA A 124 2.40 9.19 -9.12
CA ALA A 124 2.38 9.07 -10.56
C ALA A 124 2.18 7.59 -10.92
N LYS A 125 0.97 7.21 -11.34
CA LYS A 125 0.59 5.80 -11.48
C LYS A 125 0.40 5.39 -12.93
N ALA A 126 1.06 4.30 -13.29
CA ALA A 126 0.80 3.54 -14.51
C ALA A 126 0.08 2.24 -14.17
N SER A 127 -0.53 1.62 -15.19
CA SER A 127 -1.09 0.28 -15.07
C SER A 127 -0.02 -0.79 -15.33
N ASN A 128 1.10 -0.48 -15.99
CA ASN A 128 2.22 -1.41 -16.18
C ASN A 128 3.18 -1.39 -14.96
N VAL A 129 3.69 -2.57 -14.58
CA VAL A 129 4.62 -2.74 -13.45
C VAL A 129 5.93 -2.01 -13.69
N THR A 130 6.58 -2.26 -14.82
CA THR A 130 7.88 -1.69 -15.18
C THR A 130 7.79 -0.16 -15.26
N GLU A 131 6.76 0.36 -15.93
CA GLU A 131 6.55 1.82 -16.01
C GLU A 131 6.35 2.44 -14.63
N THR A 132 5.58 1.79 -13.76
CA THR A 132 5.35 2.26 -12.38
C THR A 132 6.67 2.33 -11.62
N VAL A 133 7.45 1.23 -11.63
CA VAL A 133 8.73 1.16 -10.91
C VAL A 133 9.71 2.21 -11.42
N LEU A 134 9.89 2.32 -12.74
CA LEU A 134 10.78 3.31 -13.35
C LEU A 134 10.34 4.74 -13.06
N THR A 135 9.03 5.02 -13.06
CA THR A 135 8.48 6.35 -12.75
C THR A 135 8.81 6.76 -11.32
N TYR A 136 8.58 5.89 -10.33
CA TYR A 136 8.85 6.23 -8.94
C TYR A 136 10.35 6.28 -8.61
N ARG A 137 11.17 5.40 -9.19
CA ARG A 137 12.65 5.49 -9.09
C ARG A 137 13.20 6.78 -9.68
N LYS A 138 12.57 7.30 -10.73
CA LYS A 138 12.95 8.59 -11.32
C LYS A 138 12.47 9.75 -10.45
N LEU A 139 11.23 9.70 -9.95
CA LEU A 139 10.71 10.71 -9.03
C LEU A 139 11.54 10.82 -7.75
N SER A 140 11.91 9.72 -7.12
CA SER A 140 12.69 9.74 -5.87
C SER A 140 14.08 10.39 -6.01
N LYS A 141 14.60 10.50 -7.23
CA LYS A 141 15.86 11.19 -7.52
C LYS A 141 15.70 12.68 -7.82
N LEU A 142 14.47 13.15 -8.02
CA LEU A 142 14.16 14.49 -8.49
C LEU A 142 13.40 15.33 -7.46
N THR A 143 12.94 14.73 -6.37
CA THR A 143 12.15 15.42 -5.35
C THR A 143 12.20 14.68 -4.02
N ASP A 144 12.22 15.45 -2.94
CA ASP A 144 12.19 14.94 -1.56
C ASP A 144 10.75 14.89 -0.99
N TYR A 145 9.73 15.24 -1.78
CA TYR A 145 8.35 15.14 -1.32
C TYR A 145 7.94 13.67 -1.15
N PRO A 146 7.14 13.35 -0.10
CA PRO A 146 6.65 12.01 0.12
C PRO A 146 5.93 11.42 -1.11
N LEU A 147 6.25 10.18 -1.44
CA LEU A 147 5.73 9.43 -2.57
C LEU A 147 4.64 8.45 -2.12
N HIS A 148 3.44 8.65 -2.65
CA HIS A 148 2.33 7.71 -2.50
C HIS A 148 2.32 6.67 -3.62
N ILE A 149 2.94 5.52 -3.37
CA ILE A 149 3.17 4.48 -4.35
C ILE A 149 1.98 3.52 -4.48
N GLY A 150 1.94 2.82 -5.62
CA GLY A 150 0.98 1.77 -5.90
C GLY A 150 0.60 1.72 -7.38
N ILE A 151 0.15 0.56 -7.82
CA ILE A 151 -0.37 0.36 -9.18
C ILE A 151 -1.82 0.82 -9.27
N THR A 152 -2.18 1.42 -10.41
CA THR A 152 -3.60 1.62 -10.78
C THR A 152 -4.09 0.42 -11.58
N GLU A 153 -5.36 0.08 -11.44
CA GLU A 153 -5.98 -1.01 -12.24
C GLU A 153 -5.17 -2.32 -12.15
N ALA A 154 -4.90 -2.80 -10.92
CA ALA A 154 -4.09 -3.99 -10.74
C ALA A 154 -4.81 -5.26 -11.25
N GLY A 155 -6.15 -5.25 -11.23
CA GLY A 155 -7.00 -6.35 -11.66
C GLY A 155 -7.71 -7.04 -10.49
N PRO A 156 -8.28 -8.25 -10.73
CA PRO A 156 -8.95 -9.04 -9.69
C PRO A 156 -7.96 -9.48 -8.59
N LEU A 157 -8.48 -10.00 -7.47
CA LEU A 157 -7.71 -10.26 -6.24
C LEU A 157 -6.37 -10.97 -6.47
N GLU A 158 -6.35 -12.09 -7.18
CA GLU A 158 -5.13 -12.89 -7.37
C GLU A 158 -4.09 -12.17 -8.24
N LEU A 159 -4.44 -11.86 -9.49
CA LEU A 159 -3.54 -11.17 -10.43
C LEU A 159 -3.12 -9.78 -9.93
N GLY A 160 -4.06 -9.05 -9.34
CA GLY A 160 -3.80 -7.73 -8.77
C GLY A 160 -2.90 -7.78 -7.54
N THR A 161 -2.96 -8.85 -6.74
CA THR A 161 -2.02 -9.09 -5.64
C THR A 161 -0.62 -9.30 -6.19
N ILE A 162 -0.43 -10.22 -7.14
CA ILE A 162 0.89 -10.50 -7.75
C ILE A 162 1.50 -9.21 -8.33
N LYS A 163 0.73 -8.52 -9.17
CA LYS A 163 1.16 -7.30 -9.84
C LYS A 163 1.53 -6.19 -8.86
N SER A 164 0.72 -6.00 -7.83
CA SER A 164 0.97 -4.98 -6.79
C SER A 164 2.18 -5.34 -5.93
N SER A 165 2.34 -6.62 -5.55
CA SER A 165 3.48 -7.10 -4.77
C SER A 165 4.80 -6.90 -5.50
N ILE A 166 4.84 -7.18 -6.82
CA ILE A 166 6.05 -6.94 -7.62
C ILE A 166 6.38 -5.44 -7.66
N ALA A 167 5.41 -4.59 -8.01
CA ALA A 167 5.67 -3.16 -8.18
C ALA A 167 5.98 -2.44 -6.86
N VAL A 168 5.13 -2.61 -5.85
CA VAL A 168 5.30 -1.96 -4.54
C VAL A 168 6.48 -2.56 -3.81
N GLY A 169 6.66 -3.89 -3.86
CA GLY A 169 7.78 -4.57 -3.21
C GLY A 169 9.14 -4.13 -3.77
N SER A 170 9.26 -4.02 -5.11
CA SER A 170 10.49 -3.53 -5.74
C SER A 170 10.84 -2.12 -5.29
N LEU A 171 9.85 -1.21 -5.24
CA LEU A 171 10.07 0.18 -4.83
C LEU A 171 10.46 0.28 -3.35
N LEU A 172 9.80 -0.46 -2.47
CA LEU A 172 10.12 -0.44 -1.04
C LEU A 172 11.50 -1.06 -0.74
N LEU A 173 11.95 -2.06 -1.50
CA LEU A 173 13.32 -2.57 -1.41
C LEU A 173 14.38 -1.54 -1.81
N ASP A 174 14.01 -0.61 -2.70
CA ASP A 174 14.87 0.51 -3.10
C ASP A 174 14.74 1.73 -2.17
N ASP A 175 14.05 1.60 -1.03
CA ASP A 175 13.73 2.70 -0.10
C ASP A 175 12.89 3.83 -0.75
N VAL A 176 12.02 3.46 -1.70
CA VAL A 176 11.13 4.39 -2.40
C VAL A 176 9.68 4.18 -1.97
N GLY A 177 9.14 5.16 -1.23
CA GLY A 177 7.71 5.29 -0.96
C GLY A 177 7.35 5.42 0.52
N ASP A 178 6.52 6.41 0.82
CA ASP A 178 6.16 6.79 2.20
C ASP A 178 4.75 6.32 2.59
N THR A 179 3.92 6.02 1.59
CA THR A 179 2.59 5.46 1.79
C THR A 179 2.16 4.64 0.58
N ILE A 180 1.53 3.49 0.82
CA ILE A 180 1.09 2.57 -0.23
C ILE A 180 -0.43 2.60 -0.40
N ARG A 181 -0.90 2.28 -1.61
CA ARG A 181 -2.26 1.79 -1.84
C ARG A 181 -2.26 0.69 -2.89
N ILE A 182 -2.89 -0.43 -2.55
CA ILE A 182 -3.21 -1.51 -3.48
C ILE A 182 -4.55 -1.17 -4.15
N SER A 183 -4.66 -1.35 -5.47
CA SER A 183 -5.88 -1.01 -6.23
C SER A 183 -6.44 -2.29 -6.88
N LEU A 184 -7.33 -2.99 -6.19
CA LEU A 184 -7.90 -4.27 -6.63
C LEU A 184 -9.34 -4.10 -7.10
N THR A 185 -9.76 -4.94 -8.04
CA THR A 185 -11.17 -5.17 -8.33
C THR A 185 -11.74 -6.14 -7.29
N ALA A 186 -11.78 -5.70 -6.02
CA ALA A 186 -12.22 -6.47 -4.87
C ALA A 186 -12.68 -5.54 -3.72
N SER A 187 -13.11 -6.13 -2.60
CA SER A 187 -13.41 -5.36 -1.39
C SER A 187 -12.19 -4.51 -0.96
N PRO A 188 -12.37 -3.23 -0.56
CA PRO A 188 -11.28 -2.40 -0.03
C PRO A 188 -10.56 -3.03 1.16
N VAL A 189 -11.23 -3.87 1.95
CA VAL A 189 -10.61 -4.61 3.05
C VAL A 189 -9.52 -5.55 2.54
N LYS A 190 -9.73 -6.17 1.36
CA LYS A 190 -8.71 -7.02 0.72
C LYS A 190 -7.52 -6.19 0.24
N GLU A 191 -7.73 -4.97 -0.27
CA GLU A 191 -6.63 -4.04 -0.59
C GLU A 191 -5.75 -3.77 0.64
N VAL A 192 -6.39 -3.53 1.80
CA VAL A 192 -5.68 -3.30 3.06
C VAL A 192 -4.90 -4.55 3.50
N ILE A 193 -5.52 -5.73 3.47
CA ILE A 193 -4.85 -6.98 3.86
C ILE A 193 -3.62 -7.23 2.98
N VAL A 194 -3.75 -7.11 1.66
CA VAL A 194 -2.63 -7.28 0.72
C VAL A 194 -1.52 -6.26 0.99
N GLY A 195 -1.87 -4.98 1.18
CA GLY A 195 -0.89 -3.93 1.47
C GLY A 195 -0.12 -4.20 2.76
N ARG A 196 -0.81 -4.63 3.82
CA ARG A 196 -0.17 -4.99 5.09
C ARG A 196 0.73 -6.21 4.94
N ASN A 197 0.31 -7.22 4.19
CA ASN A 197 1.12 -8.40 3.93
C ASN A 197 2.40 -8.07 3.16
N ILE A 198 2.34 -7.19 2.15
CA ILE A 198 3.54 -6.71 1.45
C ILE A 198 4.53 -6.05 2.44
N LEU A 199 4.05 -5.16 3.31
CA LEU A 199 4.90 -4.51 4.31
C LEU A 199 5.48 -5.50 5.32
N LYS A 200 4.71 -6.51 5.74
CA LYS A 200 5.17 -7.59 6.63
C LYS A 200 6.25 -8.43 5.97
N SER A 201 6.06 -8.85 4.71
CA SER A 201 7.03 -9.65 3.96
C SER A 201 8.37 -8.95 3.77
N LEU A 202 8.37 -7.61 3.74
CA LEU A 202 9.59 -6.79 3.68
C LEU A 202 10.16 -6.45 5.06
N GLY A 203 9.52 -6.87 6.16
CA GLY A 203 9.94 -6.54 7.52
C GLY A 203 9.67 -5.08 7.94
N LEU A 204 8.95 -4.30 7.12
CA LEU A 204 8.61 -2.89 7.36
C LEU A 204 7.43 -2.72 8.31
N LEU A 205 6.59 -3.75 8.45
CA LEU A 205 5.48 -3.78 9.41
C LEU A 205 5.60 -5.02 10.29
N LYS A 206 5.83 -4.82 11.59
CA LYS A 206 5.95 -5.90 12.58
C LYS A 206 4.69 -5.99 13.42
N GLU A 207 3.71 -6.76 12.95
CA GLU A 207 2.48 -7.04 13.71
C GLU A 207 1.90 -8.42 13.41
N GLY A 208 1.18 -8.96 14.39
CA GLY A 208 0.53 -10.26 14.32
C GLY A 208 1.49 -11.41 14.04
N ILE A 209 0.94 -12.54 13.61
CA ILE A 209 1.77 -13.73 13.38
C ILE A 209 2.30 -13.75 11.95
N ASP A 210 3.62 -13.91 11.83
CA ASP A 210 4.34 -14.15 10.58
C ASP A 210 4.67 -15.65 10.51
N ILE A 211 3.92 -16.38 9.68
CA ILE A 211 3.99 -17.84 9.61
C ILE A 211 5.03 -18.25 8.57
N ILE A 212 5.98 -19.08 8.99
CA ILE A 212 6.93 -19.74 8.11
C ILE A 212 6.55 -21.22 8.06
N SER A 213 6.08 -21.68 6.91
CA SER A 213 5.76 -23.08 6.69
C SER A 213 6.52 -23.63 5.50
N CYS A 214 6.97 -24.88 5.60
CA CYS A 214 7.56 -25.56 4.44
C CYS A 214 6.47 -25.84 3.39
N PRO A 215 6.82 -25.89 2.09
CA PRO A 215 5.87 -26.19 1.01
C PRO A 215 5.34 -27.64 1.03
N THR A 216 5.73 -28.46 2.02
CA THR A 216 5.71 -29.94 2.05
C THR A 216 6.74 -30.59 1.12
N CYS A 217 7.10 -31.85 1.38
CA CYS A 217 7.98 -32.68 0.55
C CYS A 217 7.74 -34.17 0.89
N ALA A 218 8.51 -35.08 0.31
CA ALA A 218 8.42 -36.52 0.60
C ALA A 218 8.68 -36.91 2.07
N ARG A 219 9.13 -35.98 2.91
CA ARG A 219 9.34 -36.17 4.37
C ARG A 219 8.19 -35.62 5.21
N CYS A 220 7.15 -35.07 4.59
CA CYS A 220 6.00 -34.51 5.29
C CYS A 220 5.04 -35.63 5.66
N ASP A 221 5.12 -36.09 6.90
CA ASP A 221 4.33 -37.23 7.39
C ASP A 221 3.01 -36.82 8.06
N ILE A 222 2.66 -35.52 8.01
CA ILE A 222 1.44 -34.95 8.59
C ILE A 222 0.66 -34.12 7.56
N ASP A 223 -0.62 -33.85 7.85
CA ASP A 223 -1.43 -32.87 7.13
C ASP A 223 -1.06 -31.44 7.54
N LEU A 224 0.11 -30.99 7.06
CA LEU A 224 0.64 -29.66 7.34
C LEU A 224 -0.30 -28.55 6.85
N ILE A 225 -0.99 -28.76 5.72
CA ILE A 225 -1.88 -27.76 5.14
C ILE A 225 -3.04 -27.48 6.09
N LYS A 226 -3.65 -28.53 6.66
CA LYS A 226 -4.72 -28.39 7.65
C LYS A 226 -4.22 -27.71 8.92
N LEU A 227 -3.04 -28.11 9.42
CA LEU A 227 -2.44 -27.52 10.63
C LEU A 227 -2.19 -26.01 10.46
N VAL A 228 -1.59 -25.60 9.33
CA VAL A 228 -1.32 -24.18 9.04
C VAL A 228 -2.63 -23.39 8.95
N LYS A 229 -3.65 -23.90 8.24
CA LYS A 229 -4.96 -23.23 8.12
C LYS A 229 -5.66 -23.06 9.46
N GLU A 230 -5.60 -24.08 10.31
CA GLU A 230 -6.16 -24.02 11.65
C GLU A 230 -5.42 -23.01 12.52
N PHE A 231 -4.10 -23.00 12.45
CA PHE A 231 -3.27 -22.04 13.16
C PHE A 231 -3.54 -20.61 12.71
N GLU A 232 -3.61 -20.33 11.41
CA GLU A 232 -4.00 -19.03 10.86
C GLU A 232 -5.36 -18.57 11.40
N LYS A 233 -6.36 -19.47 11.43
CA LYS A 233 -7.70 -19.17 11.93
C LYS A 233 -7.69 -18.84 13.42
N ARG A 234 -6.95 -19.60 14.23
CA ARG A 234 -6.87 -19.43 15.70
C ARG A 234 -6.06 -18.20 16.10
N THR A 235 -5.11 -17.77 15.26
CA THR A 235 -4.18 -16.68 15.58
C THR A 235 -4.50 -15.34 14.92
N LYS A 236 -5.55 -15.26 14.10
CA LYS A 236 -5.94 -14.05 13.35
C LYS A 236 -6.05 -12.76 14.19
N ASP A 237 -6.44 -12.88 15.45
CA ASP A 237 -6.71 -11.72 16.35
C ASP A 237 -5.49 -11.34 17.20
N ILE A 238 -4.40 -12.09 17.12
CA ILE A 238 -3.16 -11.79 17.83
C ILE A 238 -2.50 -10.57 17.17
N LYS A 239 -2.31 -9.50 17.95
CA LYS A 239 -1.66 -8.27 17.48
C LYS A 239 -0.15 -8.26 17.67
N LYS A 240 0.35 -9.00 18.66
CA LYS A 240 1.78 -9.09 18.96
C LYS A 240 2.52 -9.69 17.77
N TYR A 241 3.59 -9.04 17.34
CA TYR A 241 4.48 -9.59 16.33
C TYR A 241 5.23 -10.81 16.87
N LEU A 242 5.04 -11.95 16.21
CA LEU A 242 5.80 -13.18 16.45
C LEU A 242 6.02 -13.88 15.12
N LYS A 243 7.24 -14.32 14.88
CA LYS A 243 7.57 -15.20 13.76
C LYS A 243 7.41 -16.64 14.22
N VAL A 244 6.47 -17.37 13.63
CA VAL A 244 6.10 -18.73 14.03
C VAL A 244 6.39 -19.69 12.90
N ALA A 245 7.15 -20.75 13.18
CA ALA A 245 7.43 -21.79 12.21
C ALA A 245 6.53 -23.01 12.38
N ILE A 246 5.97 -23.53 11.29
CA ILE A 246 5.16 -24.75 11.26
C ILE A 246 5.72 -25.66 10.18
N MET A 247 6.42 -26.72 10.60
CA MET A 247 7.21 -27.57 9.72
C MET A 247 6.67 -29.01 9.70
N GLY A 248 6.65 -29.61 8.52
CA GLY A 248 6.14 -30.97 8.32
C GLY A 248 7.13 -32.10 8.57
N CYS A 249 8.37 -31.82 9.01
CA CYS A 249 9.32 -32.86 9.42
C CYS A 249 10.25 -32.37 10.54
N VAL A 250 10.63 -33.27 11.44
CA VAL A 250 11.54 -32.98 12.59
C VAL A 250 13.00 -32.81 12.15
N VAL A 251 13.40 -33.42 11.03
CA VAL A 251 14.80 -33.49 10.60
C VAL A 251 15.38 -32.12 10.25
N ASN A 252 14.71 -31.37 9.37
CA ASN A 252 15.18 -30.05 8.97
C ASN A 252 14.43 -28.92 9.67
N GLY A 253 13.25 -29.18 10.23
CA GLY A 253 12.33 -28.16 10.74
C GLY A 253 12.97 -27.18 11.74
N PRO A 254 13.59 -27.64 12.84
CA PRO A 254 14.22 -26.75 13.82
C PRO A 254 15.42 -25.96 13.27
N GLY A 255 16.16 -26.55 12.31
CA GLY A 255 17.31 -25.91 11.67
C GLY A 255 16.93 -24.82 10.66
N GLU A 256 15.94 -25.12 9.81
CA GLU A 256 15.38 -24.19 8.80
C GLU A 256 14.65 -23.00 9.46
N ALA A 257 14.14 -23.20 10.67
CA ALA A 257 13.36 -22.23 11.43
C ALA A 257 14.10 -21.51 12.56
N LYS A 258 15.45 -21.49 12.58
CA LYS A 258 16.21 -20.79 13.64
C LYS A 258 15.86 -19.32 13.80
N GLN A 259 15.40 -18.68 12.72
CA GLN A 259 14.98 -17.29 12.72
C GLN A 259 13.57 -17.06 13.31
N ALA A 260 12.81 -18.13 13.58
CA ALA A 260 11.50 -18.04 14.21
C ALA A 260 11.63 -17.87 15.72
N ASP A 261 10.71 -17.09 16.29
CA ASP A 261 10.63 -16.90 17.74
C ASP A 261 10.25 -18.22 18.42
N ILE A 262 9.29 -18.93 17.85
CA ILE A 262 8.79 -20.23 18.30
C ILE A 262 8.32 -21.04 17.10
N GLY A 263 8.31 -22.36 17.19
CA GLY A 263 7.77 -23.17 16.13
C GLY A 263 7.55 -24.61 16.52
N ILE A 264 6.86 -25.32 15.64
CA ILE A 264 6.59 -26.75 15.75
C ILE A 264 7.13 -27.45 14.51
N ALA A 265 7.78 -28.58 14.73
CA ALA A 265 8.16 -29.48 13.66
C ALA A 265 7.56 -30.85 13.99
N ALA A 266 6.67 -31.34 13.14
CA ALA A 266 5.93 -32.56 13.36
C ALA A 266 6.32 -33.62 12.33
N GLY A 267 6.30 -34.88 12.73
CA GLY A 267 6.49 -36.06 11.91
C GLY A 267 5.52 -37.16 12.33
N LYS A 268 5.70 -38.39 11.84
CA LYS A 268 4.76 -39.48 12.09
C LYS A 268 4.71 -39.87 13.59
N GLY A 269 3.63 -39.50 14.29
CA GLY A 269 3.40 -39.84 15.69
C GLY A 269 4.16 -39.00 16.73
N GLU A 270 5.03 -38.08 16.30
CA GLU A 270 5.80 -37.22 17.21
C GLU A 270 5.99 -35.82 16.63
N GLY A 271 6.11 -34.82 17.51
CA GLY A 271 6.57 -33.50 17.13
C GLY A 271 7.40 -32.83 18.20
N VAL A 272 8.07 -31.75 17.80
CA VAL A 272 8.94 -30.98 18.68
C VAL A 272 8.51 -29.52 18.65
N LEU A 273 8.28 -28.99 19.86
CA LEU A 273 8.18 -27.56 20.08
C LEU A 273 9.59 -27.02 20.27
N PHE A 274 9.94 -25.99 19.50
CA PHE A 274 11.22 -25.32 19.60
C PHE A 274 11.06 -23.81 19.71
N LYS A 275 12.07 -23.15 20.28
CA LYS A 275 12.15 -21.69 20.41
C LYS A 275 13.55 -21.26 20.08
N LYS A 276 13.70 -20.33 19.13
CA LYS A 276 15.01 -19.87 18.63
C LYS A 276 15.94 -21.04 18.19
N GLY A 277 15.36 -22.10 17.63
CA GLY A 277 16.09 -23.29 17.17
C GLY A 277 16.41 -24.33 18.25
N GLU A 278 16.09 -24.09 19.52
CA GLU A 278 16.30 -25.05 20.60
C GLU A 278 15.01 -25.82 20.91
N ILE A 279 15.09 -27.14 21.01
CA ILE A 279 13.95 -27.99 21.34
C ILE A 279 13.59 -27.79 22.82
N ILE A 280 12.37 -27.34 23.08
CA ILE A 280 11.83 -27.15 24.43
C ILE A 280 11.12 -28.41 24.91
N LYS A 281 10.31 -29.01 24.03
CA LYS A 281 9.40 -30.10 24.41
C LYS A 281 9.15 -31.03 23.23
N LYS A 282 9.13 -32.33 23.49
CA LYS A 282 8.57 -33.34 22.59
C LYS A 282 7.08 -33.49 22.87
N LEU A 283 6.29 -33.58 21.82
CA LEU A 283 4.83 -33.66 21.84
C LEU A 283 4.41 -34.94 21.12
N SER A 284 3.37 -35.61 21.63
CA SER A 284 2.66 -36.63 20.87
C SER A 284 1.81 -35.98 19.79
N GLU A 285 1.37 -36.74 18.78
CA GLU A 285 0.52 -36.20 17.71
C GLU A 285 -0.83 -35.64 18.24
N GLU A 286 -1.33 -36.17 19.35
CA GLU A 286 -2.55 -35.69 20.01
C GLU A 286 -2.37 -34.34 20.72
N ASP A 287 -1.13 -34.00 21.09
CA ASP A 287 -0.76 -32.76 21.79
C ASP A 287 -0.33 -31.62 20.85
N LEU A 288 -0.28 -31.85 19.52
CA LEU A 288 0.09 -30.89 18.47
C LEU A 288 -1.01 -29.86 18.18
#